data_AF-A6BDH1-F1
#
_entry.id   AF-A6BDH1-F1
#
_cell.length_a   1.000
_cell.length_b   1.000
_cell.length_c   1.000
_cell.angle_alpha   90.00
_cell.angle_beta   90.00
_cell.angle_gamma   90.00
#
_symmetry.space_group_name_H-M   'P 1'
#
loop_
_entity.id
_entity.type
_entity.pdbx_description
1 polymer ?
#
loop_
_entity_poly.entity_id
_entity_poly.type
_entity_poly.pdbx_seq_one_letter_code
_entity_poly.pdbx_strand_id
1 'polypeptide(L)'
;MDVIGVCTTGAQAMHYADTVDDGIVVCGYRMKDMMYTQLREYLPESFEMLLVASQDKWSSGDVEGIVGLSTPIKVYDLLNTVNMMLQSMDRRRKKRRKELKNRDPKQQETIRKAKELLMTRNNMSEEEAHRYLQKSSMDSGTNMVETAEMVLSIMAE
;
A
#
# COMPACT_ATOMS: atom_id res chain seq x y z
N MET A 1 -1.55 17.01 -7.15
CA MET A 1 -1.96 15.91 -8.03
C MET A 1 -1.09 16.01 -9.26
N ASP A 2 -0.27 15.01 -9.52
CA ASP A 2 0.69 15.05 -10.63
C ASP A 2 0.21 14.11 -11.74
N VAL A 3 0.41 14.51 -13.01
CA VAL A 3 -0.03 13.72 -14.16
C VAL A 3 1.18 13.02 -14.74
N ILE A 4 1.25 11.70 -14.54
CA ILE A 4 2.40 10.87 -14.93
C ILE A 4 2.46 10.63 -16.44
N GLY A 5 1.31 10.61 -17.12
CA GLY A 5 1.26 10.41 -18.56
C GLY A 5 -0.14 10.53 -19.15
N VAL A 6 -0.21 10.74 -20.47
CA VAL A 6 -1.44 10.73 -21.27
C VAL A 6 -1.28 9.66 -22.33
N CYS A 7 -2.24 8.72 -22.36
CA CYS A 7 -2.16 7.52 -23.20
C CYS A 7 -3.33 7.46 -24.18
N THR A 8 -3.12 6.79 -25.32
CA THR A 8 -4.23 6.47 -26.25
C THR A 8 -4.48 4.97 -26.40
N THR A 9 -3.63 4.15 -25.79
CA THR A 9 -3.68 2.69 -25.78
C THR A 9 -3.56 2.20 -24.33
N GLY A 10 -4.16 1.05 -24.03
CA GLY A 10 -4.01 0.37 -22.74
C GLY A 10 -2.58 -0.12 -22.53
N ALA A 11 -1.88 -0.54 -23.59
CA ALA A 11 -0.46 -0.89 -23.53
C ALA A 11 0.42 0.26 -23.00
N GLN A 12 0.20 1.49 -23.47
CA GLN A 12 0.89 2.67 -22.95
C GLN A 12 0.55 2.93 -21.47
N ALA A 13 -0.73 2.79 -21.10
CA ALA A 13 -1.16 2.99 -19.73
C ALA A 13 -0.49 2.00 -18.77
N MET A 14 -0.35 0.73 -19.17
CA MET A 14 0.37 -0.28 -18.39
C MET A 14 1.85 0.05 -18.25
N HIS A 15 2.51 0.48 -19.32
CA HIS A 15 3.92 0.87 -19.24
C HIS A 15 4.15 2.02 -18.25
N TYR A 16 3.25 3.01 -18.18
CA TYR A 16 3.33 4.04 -17.13
C TYR A 16 3.01 3.49 -15.75
N ALA A 17 2.04 2.59 -15.62
CA ALA A 17 1.72 1.93 -14.36
C ALA A 17 2.93 1.14 -13.80
N ASP A 18 3.75 0.52 -14.65
CA ASP A 18 4.97 -0.18 -14.22
C ASP A 18 6.04 0.73 -13.62
N THR A 19 5.97 2.05 -13.89
CA THR A 19 6.94 3.02 -13.36
C THR A 19 6.56 3.59 -11.99
N VAL A 20 5.35 3.29 -11.48
CA VAL A 20 4.82 3.84 -10.22
C VAL A 20 4.16 2.76 -9.36
N ASP A 21 4.27 2.89 -8.04
CA ASP A 21 3.75 1.86 -7.12
C ASP A 21 2.21 1.79 -7.08
N ASP A 22 1.56 2.96 -7.17
CA ASP A 22 0.11 3.13 -7.10
C ASP A 22 -0.33 4.36 -7.90
N GLY A 23 -1.59 4.36 -8.35
CA GLY A 23 -2.15 5.48 -9.10
C GLY A 23 -3.62 5.35 -9.44
N ILE A 24 -4.16 6.41 -10.06
CA ILE A 24 -5.51 6.41 -10.63
C ILE A 24 -5.39 6.48 -12.15
N VAL A 25 -6.01 5.52 -12.84
CA VAL A 25 -6.12 5.54 -14.30
C VAL A 25 -7.49 6.09 -14.67
N VAL A 26 -7.51 7.23 -15.37
CA VAL A 26 -8.75 7.80 -15.92
C VAL A 26 -8.87 7.38 -17.38
N CYS A 27 -9.93 6.64 -17.72
CA CYS A 27 -10.09 6.12 -19.09
C CYS A 27 -11.54 6.14 -19.58
N GLY A 28 -11.70 6.09 -20.89
CA GLY A 28 -13.01 5.86 -21.52
C GLY A 28 -13.37 4.37 -21.56
N TYR A 29 -14.56 4.07 -22.09
CA TYR A 29 -15.03 2.68 -22.26
C TYR A 29 -14.10 1.79 -23.09
N ARG A 30 -13.50 2.37 -24.14
CA ARG A 30 -12.65 1.66 -25.10
C ARG A 30 -11.44 2.51 -25.47
N MET A 31 -10.27 1.90 -25.42
CA MET A 31 -9.02 2.43 -25.96
C MET A 31 -8.77 1.85 -27.35
N LYS A 32 -7.72 2.29 -28.05
CA LYS A 32 -7.45 1.85 -29.42
C LYS A 32 -7.23 0.34 -29.56
N ASP A 33 -6.66 -0.27 -28.54
CA ASP A 33 -6.17 -1.65 -28.49
C ASP A 33 -7.00 -2.58 -27.59
N MET A 34 -7.67 -2.04 -26.56
CA MET A 34 -8.42 -2.86 -25.60
C MET A 34 -9.60 -2.14 -24.92
N MET A 35 -10.47 -2.93 -24.28
CA MET A 35 -11.58 -2.45 -23.44
C MET A 35 -11.09 -2.09 -22.03
N TYR A 36 -11.82 -1.24 -21.31
CA TYR A 36 -11.46 -0.88 -19.93
C TYR A 36 -11.39 -2.10 -18.99
N THR A 37 -12.24 -3.10 -19.21
CA THR A 37 -12.25 -4.35 -18.43
C THR A 37 -10.94 -5.13 -18.59
N GLN A 38 -10.44 -5.22 -19.83
CA GLN A 38 -9.15 -5.87 -20.11
C GLN A 38 -8.00 -5.12 -19.46
N LEU A 39 -8.00 -3.79 -19.53
CA LEU A 39 -7.00 -2.99 -18.82
C LEU A 39 -7.06 -3.21 -17.30
N ARG A 40 -8.27 -3.32 -16.73
CA ARG A 40 -8.43 -3.60 -15.30
C ARG A 40 -7.84 -4.94 -14.90
N GLU A 41 -7.97 -5.97 -15.73
CA GLU A 41 -7.40 -7.31 -15.49
C GLU A 41 -5.87 -7.30 -15.46
N TYR A 42 -5.24 -6.46 -16.27
CA TYR A 42 -3.77 -6.33 -16.27
C TYR A 42 -3.23 -5.36 -15.22
N LEU A 43 -4.05 -4.40 -14.77
CA LEU A 43 -3.61 -3.43 -13.77
C LEU A 43 -3.48 -4.06 -12.38
N PRO A 44 -2.40 -3.75 -11.63
CA PRO A 44 -2.24 -4.20 -10.26
C PRO A 44 -3.37 -3.69 -9.34
N GLU A 45 -3.65 -4.42 -8.26
CA GLU A 45 -4.64 -4.02 -7.24
C GLU A 45 -4.28 -2.71 -6.50
N SER A 46 -3.04 -2.24 -6.63
CA SER A 46 -2.62 -0.95 -6.10
C SER A 46 -3.19 0.24 -6.88
N PHE A 47 -3.71 0.01 -8.08
CA PHE A 47 -4.31 1.03 -8.93
C PHE A 47 -5.83 1.06 -8.82
N GLU A 48 -6.39 2.26 -8.82
CA GLU A 48 -7.81 2.49 -9.01
C GLU A 48 -8.07 2.99 -10.43
N MET A 49 -9.27 2.73 -10.97
CA MET A 49 -9.67 3.13 -12.31
C MET A 49 -10.91 4.02 -12.25
N LEU A 50 -10.86 5.18 -12.88
CA LEU A 50 -12.00 6.06 -13.10
C LEU A 50 -12.47 5.93 -14.55
N LEU A 51 -13.62 5.32 -14.73
CA LEU A 51 -14.23 5.08 -16.03
C LEU A 51 -15.17 6.23 -16.39
N VAL A 52 -14.95 6.81 -17.56
CA VAL A 52 -15.73 7.90 -18.13
C VAL A 52 -16.46 7.40 -19.37
N ALA A 53 -17.77 7.19 -19.26
CA ALA A 53 -18.60 6.65 -20.32
C ALA A 53 -20.08 6.90 -20.04
N SER A 54 -20.96 6.50 -20.95
CA SER A 54 -22.40 6.48 -20.70
C SER A 54 -22.76 5.42 -19.65
N GLN A 55 -23.78 5.69 -18.83
CA GLN A 55 -24.17 4.84 -17.69
C GLN A 55 -24.54 3.39 -18.11
N ASP A 56 -25.01 3.19 -19.34
CA ASP A 56 -25.33 1.88 -19.91
C ASP A 56 -24.11 0.96 -20.10
N LYS A 57 -22.90 1.50 -20.04
CA LYS A 57 -21.65 0.78 -20.34
C LYS A 57 -21.03 0.04 -19.16
N TRP A 58 -21.48 0.31 -17.94
CA TRP A 58 -20.97 -0.31 -16.70
C TRP A 58 -22.08 -0.70 -15.72
N SER A 59 -23.33 -0.73 -16.19
CA SER A 59 -24.52 -0.99 -15.38
C SER A 59 -24.58 -2.40 -14.77
N SER A 60 -23.67 -3.30 -15.16
CA SER A 60 -23.71 -4.73 -14.86
C SER A 60 -22.73 -5.22 -13.78
N GLY A 61 -21.99 -4.35 -13.09
CA GLY A 61 -21.23 -4.81 -11.93
C GLY A 61 -20.26 -3.80 -11.37
N ASP A 62 -20.27 -3.66 -10.05
CA ASP A 62 -19.21 -3.07 -9.25
C ASP A 62 -17.94 -3.91 -9.43
N VAL A 63 -17.20 -3.65 -10.53
CA VAL A 63 -15.88 -4.23 -10.69
C VAL A 63 -14.97 -3.58 -9.67
N GLU A 64 -14.41 -4.38 -8.77
CA GLU A 64 -13.61 -3.88 -7.67
C GLU A 64 -12.44 -3.03 -8.18
N GLY A 65 -12.34 -1.80 -7.66
CA GLY A 65 -11.33 -0.83 -8.08
C GLY A 65 -11.72 0.02 -9.29
N ILE A 66 -12.97 -0.06 -9.78
CA ILE A 66 -13.50 0.82 -10.83
C ILE A 66 -14.55 1.76 -10.24
N VAL A 67 -14.45 3.05 -10.57
CA VAL A 67 -15.47 4.07 -10.29
C VAL A 67 -15.96 4.65 -11.61
N GLY A 68 -17.28 4.72 -11.82
CA GLY A 68 -17.86 5.23 -13.06
C GLY A 68 -18.36 6.67 -12.93
N LEU A 69 -18.12 7.50 -13.96
CA LEU A 69 -18.64 8.87 -14.05
C LEU A 69 -19.33 9.14 -15.40
N SER A 70 -20.65 9.28 -15.35
CA SER A 70 -21.48 9.34 -16.56
C SER A 70 -21.25 10.60 -17.39
N THR A 71 -21.28 10.44 -18.71
CA THR A 71 -21.27 11.58 -19.64
C THR A 71 -22.68 12.15 -19.84
N PRO A 72 -22.84 13.49 -20.01
CA PRO A 72 -21.78 14.51 -20.08
C PRO A 72 -21.20 14.85 -18.71
N ILE A 73 -19.87 14.87 -18.62
CA ILE A 73 -19.14 15.10 -17.37
C ILE A 73 -19.18 16.58 -17.01
N LYS A 74 -19.50 16.88 -15.75
CA LYS A 74 -19.20 18.19 -15.17
C LYS A 74 -17.82 18.14 -14.52
N VAL A 75 -17.04 19.21 -14.70
CA VAL A 75 -15.69 19.34 -14.12
C VAL A 75 -15.72 19.13 -12.60
N TYR A 76 -16.77 19.64 -11.93
CA TYR A 76 -16.96 19.46 -10.50
C TYR A 76 -17.09 17.98 -10.10
N ASP A 77 -17.87 17.19 -10.84
CA ASP A 77 -18.08 15.77 -10.55
C ASP A 77 -16.79 14.98 -10.76
N LEU A 78 -16.01 15.31 -11.79
CA LEU A 78 -14.70 14.72 -12.06
C LEU A 78 -13.73 14.98 -10.89
N LEU A 79 -13.59 16.24 -10.48
CA LEU A 79 -12.68 16.62 -9.41
C LEU A 79 -13.05 15.98 -8.07
N ASN A 80 -14.34 15.91 -7.74
CA ASN A 80 -14.80 15.28 -6.51
C ASN A 80 -14.54 13.79 -6.50
N THR A 81 -14.83 13.10 -7.60
CA THR A 81 -14.63 11.65 -7.72
C THR A 81 -13.15 11.31 -7.62
N VAL A 82 -12.29 12.05 -8.32
CA VAL A 82 -10.84 11.90 -8.23
C VAL A 82 -10.33 12.15 -6.82
N ASN A 83 -10.78 13.21 -6.14
CA ASN A 83 -10.38 13.49 -4.76
C ASN A 83 -10.80 12.39 -3.78
N MET A 84 -12.01 11.84 -3.95
CA MET A 84 -12.49 10.71 -3.17
C MET A 84 -11.58 9.48 -3.35
N MET A 85 -11.22 9.16 -4.60
CA MET A 85 -10.33 8.04 -4.92
C MET A 85 -8.93 8.24 -4.34
N LEU A 86 -8.35 9.45 -4.43
CA LEU A 86 -7.06 9.77 -3.82
C LEU A 86 -7.08 9.55 -2.30
N GLN A 87 -8.14 9.99 -1.62
CA GLN A 87 -8.29 9.76 -0.18
C GLN A 87 -8.45 8.27 0.16
N SER A 88 -9.19 7.50 -0.65
CA SER A 88 -9.31 6.05 -0.53
C SER A 88 -7.95 5.37 -0.64
N MET A 89 -7.18 5.70 -1.67
CA MET A 89 -5.85 5.16 -1.91
C MET A 89 -4.89 5.46 -0.76
N ASP A 90 -4.87 6.69 -0.26
CA ASP A 90 -4.04 7.08 0.87
C ASP A 90 -4.36 6.27 2.13
N ARG A 91 -5.65 6.02 2.40
CA ARG A 91 -6.09 5.17 3.52
C ARG A 91 -5.62 3.73 3.32
N ARG A 92 -5.80 3.16 2.12
CA ARG A 92 -5.34 1.79 1.79
C ARG A 92 -3.82 1.67 1.91
N ARG A 93 -3.06 2.64 1.40
CA ARG A 93 -1.59 2.69 1.48
C ARG A 93 -1.12 2.72 2.94
N LYS A 94 -1.72 3.57 3.77
CA LYS A 94 -1.42 3.63 5.21
C LYS A 94 -1.74 2.32 5.92
N LYS A 95 -2.87 1.67 5.58
CA LYS A 95 -3.26 0.36 6.13
C LYS A 95 -2.25 -0.74 5.73
N ARG A 96 -1.91 -0.86 4.44
CA ARG A 96 -0.90 -1.81 3.95
C ARG A 96 0.45 -1.63 4.63
N ARG A 97 0.92 -0.39 4.79
CA ARG A 97 2.18 -0.09 5.50
C ARG A 97 2.15 -0.52 6.97
N LYS A 98 1.03 -0.33 7.66
CA LYS A 98 0.86 -0.80 9.05
C LYS A 98 0.83 -2.33 9.12
N GLU A 99 0.12 -2.98 8.21
CA GLU A 99 0.05 -4.44 8.14
C GLU A 99 1.40 -5.07 7.83
N LEU A 100 2.18 -4.52 6.88
CA LEU A 100 3.54 -4.99 6.58
C LEU A 100 4.47 -4.90 7.79
N LYS A 101 4.40 -3.80 8.57
CA LYS A 101 5.15 -3.67 9.83
C LYS A 101 4.76 -4.71 10.88
N ASN A 102 3.51 -5.18 10.85
CA ASN A 102 3.01 -6.18 11.80
C ASN A 102 3.18 -7.62 11.29
N ARG A 103 3.58 -7.82 10.02
CA ARG A 103 3.57 -9.10 9.30
C ARG A 103 4.94 -9.74 9.12
N ASP A 104 6.00 -9.24 9.74
CA ASP A 104 7.25 -9.97 9.75
C ASP A 104 7.31 -10.86 11.03
N PRO A 105 6.74 -12.08 11.00
CA PRO A 105 6.75 -12.97 12.15
C PRO A 105 8.18 -13.34 12.56
N LYS A 106 9.14 -13.29 11.63
CA LYS A 106 10.55 -13.53 11.94
C LYS A 106 11.11 -12.39 12.79
N GLN A 107 10.76 -11.13 12.47
CA GLN A 107 11.12 -9.97 13.29
C GLN A 107 10.47 -10.02 14.68
N GLN A 108 9.18 -10.37 14.75
CA GLN A 108 8.48 -10.52 16.03
C GLN A 108 9.08 -11.64 16.88
N GLU A 109 9.41 -12.77 16.27
CA GLU A 109 10.06 -13.89 16.94
C GLU A 109 11.46 -13.51 17.44
N THR A 110 12.20 -12.72 16.67
CA THR A 110 13.53 -12.23 17.08
C THR A 110 13.43 -11.32 18.30
N ILE A 111 12.47 -10.38 18.30
CA ILE A 111 12.19 -9.54 19.46
C ILE A 111 11.74 -10.38 20.66
N ARG A 112 10.89 -11.39 20.44
CA ARG A 112 10.40 -12.31 21.49
C ARG A 112 11.56 -13.08 22.13
N LYS A 113 12.45 -13.67 21.32
CA LYS A 113 13.64 -14.39 21.79
C LYS A 113 14.58 -13.47 22.57
N ALA A 114 14.80 -12.24 22.10
CA ALA A 114 15.62 -11.28 22.81
C ALA A 114 15.02 -10.91 24.17
N LYS A 115 13.70 -10.70 24.25
CA LYS A 115 12.99 -10.48 25.51
C LYS A 115 13.13 -11.68 26.46
N GLU A 116 12.90 -12.90 25.97
CA GLU A 116 13.05 -14.13 26.79
C GLU A 116 14.46 -14.28 27.35
N LEU A 117 15.48 -13.96 26.54
CA LEU A 117 16.87 -13.99 26.96
C LEU A 117 17.14 -12.95 28.06
N LEU A 118 16.64 -11.72 27.89
CA LEU A 118 16.74 -10.66 28.91
C LEU A 118 16.00 -11.03 30.20
N MET A 119 14.83 -11.67 30.08
CA MET A 119 14.08 -12.16 31.24
C MET A 119 14.86 -13.24 31.99
N THR A 120 15.52 -14.15 31.26
CA THR A 120 16.24 -15.29 31.85
C THR A 120 17.61 -14.88 32.43
N ARG A 121 18.43 -14.12 31.69
CA ARG A 121 19.78 -13.72 32.13
C ARG A 121 19.76 -12.53 33.07
N ASN A 122 18.91 -11.54 32.83
CA ASN A 122 18.92 -10.28 33.58
C ASN A 122 17.76 -10.18 34.59
N ASN A 123 16.98 -11.26 34.75
CA ASN A 123 15.87 -11.35 35.70
C ASN A 123 14.86 -10.19 35.57
N MET A 124 14.69 -9.71 34.34
CA MET A 124 13.77 -8.64 33.97
C MET A 124 12.36 -9.19 33.77
N SER A 125 11.33 -8.40 34.07
CA SER A 125 9.97 -8.65 33.59
C SER A 125 9.86 -8.40 32.08
N GLU A 126 8.80 -8.90 31.43
CA GLU A 126 8.60 -8.68 29.99
C GLU A 126 8.53 -7.17 29.64
N GLU A 127 7.89 -6.39 30.49
CA GLU A 127 7.77 -4.93 30.34
C GLU A 127 9.13 -4.24 30.45
N GLU A 128 9.97 -4.68 31.39
CA GLU A 128 11.34 -4.17 31.55
C GLU A 128 12.24 -4.57 30.38
N ALA A 129 12.16 -5.81 29.90
CA ALA A 129 12.89 -6.26 28.72
C ALA A 129 12.47 -5.49 27.47
N HIS A 130 11.17 -5.20 27.32
CA HIS A 130 10.67 -4.38 26.22
C HIS A 130 11.18 -2.93 26.31
N ARG A 131 11.13 -2.33 27.50
CA ARG A 131 11.64 -0.98 27.75
C ARG A 131 13.15 -0.89 27.53
N TYR A 132 13.89 -1.95 27.89
CA TYR A 132 15.32 -2.06 27.65
C TYR A 132 15.64 -2.06 26.15
N LEU A 133 14.99 -2.92 25.35
CA LEU A 133 15.17 -2.95 23.90
C LEU A 133 14.79 -1.61 23.25
N GLN A 134 13.70 -0.98 23.71
CA GLN A 134 13.28 0.33 23.22
C GLN A 134 14.31 1.41 23.53
N LYS A 135 14.81 1.46 24.77
CA LYS A 135 15.83 2.43 25.17
C LYS A 135 17.12 2.22 24.41
N SER A 136 17.59 0.97 24.31
CA SER A 136 18.80 0.64 23.57
C SER A 136 18.68 1.04 22.10
N SER A 137 17.54 0.79 21.45
CA SER A 137 17.25 1.22 20.07
C SER A 137 17.28 2.75 19.91
N MET A 138 16.80 3.51 20.90
CA MET A 138 16.87 4.97 20.89
C MET A 138 18.30 5.49 21.09
N ASP A 139 19.07 4.85 21.97
CA ASP A 139 20.46 5.22 22.28
C ASP A 139 21.41 4.88 21.11
N SER A 140 21.17 3.77 20.39
CA SER A 140 21.97 3.34 19.23
C SER A 140 21.45 3.86 17.87
N GLY A 141 20.25 4.44 17.83
CA GLY A 141 19.63 4.94 16.59
C GLY A 141 19.23 3.84 15.60
N THR A 142 19.19 2.58 16.02
CA THR A 142 18.90 1.40 15.19
C THR A 142 17.46 0.92 15.37
N ASN A 143 16.94 0.11 14.44
CA ASN A 143 15.60 -0.45 14.57
C ASN A 143 15.53 -1.41 15.79
N MET A 144 14.35 -1.58 16.38
CA MET A 144 14.12 -2.49 17.51
C MET A 144 14.46 -3.95 17.16
N VAL A 145 14.26 -4.36 15.91
CA VAL A 145 14.64 -5.68 15.40
C VAL A 145 16.16 -5.86 15.39
N GLU A 146 16.90 -4.92 14.82
CA GLU A 146 18.37 -4.95 14.76
C GLU A 146 18.97 -4.94 16.17
N THR A 147 18.33 -4.19 17.08
CA THR A 147 18.70 -4.16 18.49
C THR A 147 18.47 -5.52 19.16
N ALA A 148 17.35 -6.20 18.85
CA ALA A 148 17.09 -7.55 19.33
C ALA A 148 18.12 -8.57 18.79
N GLU A 149 18.51 -8.49 17.52
CA GLU A 149 19.56 -9.34 16.92
C GLU A 149 20.92 -9.13 17.59
N MET A 150 21.27 -7.87 17.88
CA MET A 150 22.51 -7.52 18.57
C MET A 150 22.52 -8.10 20.00
N VAL A 151 21.42 -7.94 20.75
CA VAL A 151 21.28 -8.50 22.10
C VAL A 151 21.39 -10.03 22.07
N LEU A 152 20.74 -10.69 21.11
CA LEU A 152 20.85 -12.13 20.93
C LEU A 152 22.30 -12.55 20.64
N SER A 153 23.03 -11.79 19.82
CA SER A 153 24.42 -12.11 19.46
C SER A 153 25.39 -11.94 20.63
N ILE A 154 25.22 -10.89 21.43
CA ILE A 154 26.12 -10.59 22.57
C ILE A 154 25.82 -11.50 23.77
N MET A 155 24.56 -11.89 23.98
CA MET A 155 24.14 -12.63 25.17
C MET A 155 23.94 -14.14 24.94
N ALA A 156 24.01 -14.61 23.70
CA ALA A 156 24.05 -16.05 23.39
C ALA A 156 25.45 -16.68 23.56
N GLU A 157 26.49 -15.85 23.68
CA GLU A 157 27.81 -16.23 24.24
C GLU A 157 27.79 -16.16 25.78
#